data_AF-V5YMH3-F1
#
_entry.id   AF-V5YMH3-F1
#
_cell.length_a   1.000
_cell.length_b   1.000
_cell.length_c   1.000
_cell.angle_alpha   90.00
_cell.angle_beta   90.00
_cell.angle_gamma   90.00
#
_symmetry.space_group_name_H-M   'P 1'
#
loop_
_entity.id
_entity.type
_entity.pdbx_description
1 polymer ?
#
loop_
_entity_poly.entity_id
_entity_poly.type
_entity_poly.pdbx_seq_one_letter_code
_entity_poly.pdbx_strand_id
1 'polypeptide(L)'
;MSLAINSFTGHLARLNIPVPDHETIKGIYVIEGDELNRAVTESDRGNDRAKAYLRGIFSTASHETRQRLERRGLAIPSINILVKIGKKQGPVFAERLQRWDEADADGDDSRYVRKTFAQFVSEEAARGGADDAFPERRASAEAAQTAQQNEPAPAVSHAGEGNGKRSNGVDEQQRTAYAERRGGNSVANATSQRGHGGAGRTQQLDPAAENDADADDQKEYLSCHVYGGKAAACFSATQNLRKGTATVNIEAADTQGRNTNWQNKTVIQLSQRELPMVLAVLMRWIPSFEGTHSPNGTIKSFKLQIQPGKIYLSVSEKDKTTRGVPILPGDAYAITTLIIRQMLKNDDFLNAETLLRLVKIQADMHMSMNE
;
A
#
# COMPACT_ATOMS: atom_id res chain seq x y z
N MET A 1 -8.19 -29.52 -12.37
CA MET A 1 -8.55 -28.09 -12.57
C MET A 1 -9.26 -27.85 -13.89
N SER A 2 -8.74 -28.29 -15.04
CA SER A 2 -9.38 -28.06 -16.36
C SER A 2 -10.80 -28.65 -16.51
N LEU A 3 -11.08 -29.81 -15.90
CA LEU A 3 -12.42 -30.40 -15.90
C LEU A 3 -13.45 -29.58 -15.11
N ALA A 4 -13.01 -28.93 -14.02
CA ALA A 4 -13.88 -28.08 -13.19
C ALA A 4 -14.21 -26.75 -13.91
N ILE A 5 -13.24 -26.18 -14.63
CA ILE A 5 -13.43 -24.95 -15.41
C ILE A 5 -14.39 -25.19 -16.59
N ASN A 6 -14.28 -26.31 -17.30
CA ASN A 6 -15.18 -26.65 -18.41
C ASN A 6 -16.64 -26.88 -17.93
N SER A 7 -16.82 -27.50 -16.76
CA SER A 7 -18.15 -27.64 -16.14
C SER A 7 -18.73 -26.27 -15.76
N PHE A 8 -17.89 -25.37 -15.23
CA PHE A 8 -18.28 -24.03 -14.80
C PHE A 8 -18.67 -23.13 -15.98
N THR A 9 -17.92 -23.17 -17.09
CA THR A 9 -18.29 -22.43 -18.32
C THR A 9 -19.64 -22.87 -18.88
N GLY A 10 -19.94 -24.17 -18.80
CA GLY A 10 -21.25 -24.70 -19.19
C GLY A 10 -22.38 -24.12 -18.34
N HIS A 11 -22.17 -23.91 -17.04
CA HIS A 11 -23.16 -23.31 -16.16
C HIS A 11 -23.41 -21.84 -16.48
N LEU A 12 -22.35 -21.05 -16.72
CA LEU A 12 -22.48 -19.64 -17.12
C LEU A 12 -23.26 -19.49 -18.43
N ALA A 13 -22.98 -20.34 -19.42
CA ALA A 13 -23.68 -20.34 -20.69
C ALA A 13 -25.19 -20.63 -20.52
N ARG A 14 -25.56 -21.62 -19.69
CA ARG A 14 -26.98 -21.91 -19.39
C ARG A 14 -27.69 -20.75 -18.70
N LEU A 15 -26.98 -19.95 -17.91
CA LEU A 15 -27.52 -18.78 -17.23
C LEU A 15 -27.58 -17.54 -18.14
N ASN A 16 -27.19 -17.66 -19.41
CA ASN A 16 -27.05 -16.56 -20.38
C ASN A 16 -26.09 -15.45 -19.89
N ILE A 17 -25.01 -15.87 -19.21
CA ILE A 17 -23.96 -15.00 -18.71
C ILE A 17 -22.77 -15.07 -19.68
N PRO A 18 -22.15 -13.94 -20.06
CA PRO A 18 -20.97 -13.95 -20.91
C PRO A 18 -19.89 -14.86 -20.35
N VAL A 19 -19.43 -15.82 -21.16
CA VAL A 19 -18.38 -16.75 -20.77
C VAL A 19 -17.03 -16.07 -21.05
N PRO A 20 -16.22 -15.77 -20.03
CA PRO A 20 -14.91 -15.16 -20.24
C PRO A 20 -13.91 -16.19 -20.80
N ASP A 21 -12.76 -15.69 -21.27
CA ASP A 21 -11.64 -16.56 -21.59
C ASP A 21 -11.11 -17.31 -20.35
N HIS A 22 -10.39 -18.40 -20.60
CA HIS A 22 -9.93 -19.31 -19.56
C HIS A 22 -8.98 -18.66 -18.53
N GLU A 23 -8.17 -17.68 -18.94
CA GLU A 23 -7.27 -16.96 -18.02
C GLU A 23 -8.05 -16.00 -17.12
N THR A 24 -9.04 -15.30 -17.65
CA THR A 24 -9.97 -14.48 -16.85
C THR A 24 -10.73 -15.34 -15.84
N ILE A 25 -11.22 -16.51 -16.22
CA ILE A 25 -11.90 -17.41 -15.27
C ILE A 25 -10.97 -17.84 -14.14
N LYS A 26 -9.74 -18.27 -14.45
CA LYS A 26 -8.74 -18.61 -13.42
C LYS A 26 -8.49 -17.44 -12.47
N GLY A 27 -8.27 -16.24 -13.01
CA GLY A 27 -7.98 -15.05 -12.21
C GLY A 27 -9.12 -14.69 -11.26
N ILE A 28 -10.37 -14.80 -11.70
CA ILE A 28 -11.54 -14.59 -10.83
C ILE A 28 -11.66 -15.73 -9.80
N TYR A 29 -11.41 -16.98 -10.19
CA TYR A 29 -11.49 -18.13 -9.28
C TYR A 29 -10.47 -18.04 -8.13
N VAL A 30 -9.28 -17.47 -8.38
CA VAL A 30 -8.29 -17.20 -7.32
C VAL A 30 -8.82 -16.19 -6.28
N ILE A 31 -9.71 -15.27 -6.68
CA ILE A 31 -10.22 -14.20 -5.81
C ILE A 31 -11.51 -14.63 -5.10
N GLU A 32 -12.42 -15.31 -5.80
CA GLU A 32 -13.80 -15.55 -5.34
C GLU A 32 -14.20 -17.04 -5.36
N GLY A 33 -13.25 -17.98 -5.45
CA GLY A 33 -13.51 -19.41 -5.75
C GLY A 33 -14.72 -20.04 -5.02
N ASP A 34 -14.76 -19.94 -3.68
CA ASP A 34 -15.86 -20.53 -2.88
C ASP A 34 -17.20 -19.82 -3.11
N GLU A 35 -17.18 -18.49 -3.21
CA GLU A 35 -18.37 -17.67 -3.47
C GLU A 35 -18.92 -17.89 -4.89
N LEU A 36 -18.06 -18.07 -5.89
CA LEU A 36 -18.47 -18.42 -7.25
C LEU A 36 -19.18 -19.77 -7.30
N ASN A 37 -18.63 -20.79 -6.63
CA ASN A 37 -19.25 -22.12 -6.59
C ASN A 37 -20.62 -22.05 -5.91
N ARG A 38 -20.73 -21.30 -4.81
CA ARG A 38 -22.00 -21.06 -4.11
C ARG A 38 -23.00 -20.34 -5.01
N ALA A 39 -22.60 -19.23 -5.62
CA ALA A 39 -23.46 -18.41 -6.46
C ALA A 39 -23.96 -19.17 -7.69
N VAL A 40 -23.15 -20.03 -8.31
CA VAL A 40 -23.60 -20.90 -9.41
C VAL A 40 -24.66 -21.88 -8.92
N THR A 41 -24.43 -22.54 -7.79
CA THR A 41 -25.39 -23.51 -7.24
C THR A 41 -26.71 -22.84 -6.85
N GLU A 42 -26.66 -21.63 -6.28
CA GLU A 42 -27.85 -20.85 -5.95
C GLU A 42 -28.58 -20.32 -7.18
N SER A 43 -27.84 -19.92 -8.23
CA SER A 43 -28.42 -19.47 -9.50
C SER A 43 -29.13 -20.60 -10.24
N ASP A 44 -28.56 -21.82 -10.22
CA ASP A 44 -29.21 -23.02 -10.78
C ASP A 44 -30.52 -23.35 -10.04
N ARG A 45 -30.68 -22.90 -8.78
CA ARG A 45 -31.93 -22.99 -8.00
C ARG A 45 -32.88 -21.81 -8.23
N GLY A 46 -32.58 -20.91 -9.16
CA GLY A 46 -33.43 -19.77 -9.50
C GLY A 46 -33.22 -18.53 -8.61
N ASN A 47 -32.12 -18.43 -7.87
CA ASN A 47 -31.82 -17.21 -7.10
C ASN A 47 -31.34 -16.08 -8.02
N ASP A 48 -32.23 -15.11 -8.29
CA ASP A 48 -31.94 -13.96 -9.15
C ASP A 48 -30.78 -13.09 -8.63
N ARG A 49 -30.58 -13.01 -7.32
CA ARG A 49 -29.47 -12.24 -6.73
C ARG A 49 -28.13 -12.88 -7.02
N ALA A 50 -28.06 -14.22 -6.93
CA ALA A 50 -26.86 -14.98 -7.28
C ALA A 50 -26.55 -14.85 -8.78
N LYS A 51 -27.60 -14.89 -9.63
CA LYS A 51 -27.47 -14.69 -11.07
C LYS A 51 -26.98 -13.27 -11.41
N ALA A 52 -27.51 -12.25 -10.74
CA ALA A 52 -27.09 -10.86 -10.91
C ALA A 52 -25.64 -10.64 -10.48
N TYR A 53 -25.19 -11.27 -9.39
CA TYR A 53 -23.80 -11.26 -8.94
C TYR A 53 -22.87 -11.86 -9.99
N LEU A 54 -23.17 -13.07 -10.49
CA LEU A 54 -22.36 -13.72 -11.54
C LEU A 54 -22.30 -12.86 -12.80
N ARG A 55 -23.44 -12.31 -13.23
CA ARG A 55 -23.51 -11.44 -14.41
C ARG A 55 -22.70 -10.16 -14.22
N GLY A 56 -22.76 -9.55 -13.03
CA GLY A 56 -21.97 -8.37 -12.72
C GLY A 56 -20.47 -8.60 -12.82
N ILE A 57 -19.98 -9.68 -12.22
CA ILE A 57 -18.57 -10.06 -12.26
C ILE A 57 -18.12 -10.37 -13.69
N PHE A 58 -18.81 -11.29 -14.37
CA PHE A 58 -18.33 -11.79 -15.66
C PHE A 58 -18.53 -10.81 -16.81
N SER A 59 -19.57 -9.96 -16.77
CA SER A 59 -19.67 -8.86 -17.72
C SER A 59 -18.54 -7.85 -17.52
N THR A 60 -18.24 -7.46 -16.28
CA THR A 60 -17.24 -6.42 -15.98
C THR A 60 -15.80 -6.90 -16.17
N ALA A 61 -15.51 -8.17 -15.87
CA ALA A 61 -14.18 -8.73 -16.01
C ALA A 61 -13.88 -9.24 -17.44
N SER A 62 -14.86 -9.14 -18.36
CA SER A 62 -14.75 -9.65 -19.73
C SER A 62 -13.63 -8.98 -20.53
N HIS A 63 -13.08 -9.71 -21.52
CA HIS A 63 -12.09 -9.17 -22.45
C HIS A 63 -12.62 -7.95 -23.21
N GLU A 64 -13.89 -8.01 -23.63
CA GLU A 64 -14.58 -6.92 -24.33
C GLU A 64 -14.62 -5.63 -23.49
N THR A 65 -14.95 -5.73 -22.19
CA THR A 65 -14.92 -4.56 -21.29
C THR A 65 -13.53 -3.94 -21.20
N ARG A 66 -12.46 -4.76 -21.17
CA ARG A 66 -11.09 -4.24 -21.15
C ARG A 66 -10.72 -3.53 -22.45
N GLN A 67 -11.10 -4.09 -23.61
CA GLN A 67 -10.87 -3.44 -24.90
C GLN A 67 -11.59 -2.08 -25.00
N ARG A 68 -12.83 -1.99 -24.50
CA ARG A 68 -13.58 -0.74 -24.48
C ARG A 68 -12.93 0.32 -23.59
N LEU A 69 -12.38 -0.08 -22.43
CA LEU A 69 -11.60 0.82 -21.58
C LEU A 69 -10.36 1.35 -22.32
N GLU A 70 -9.61 0.48 -23.00
CA GLU A 70 -8.44 0.88 -23.80
C GLU A 70 -8.81 1.82 -24.94
N ARG A 71 -9.85 1.51 -25.73
CA ARG A 71 -10.31 2.38 -26.83
C ARG A 71 -10.66 3.79 -26.35
N ARG A 72 -11.14 3.91 -25.11
CA ARG A 72 -11.46 5.19 -24.46
C ARG A 72 -10.30 5.81 -23.68
N GLY A 73 -9.09 5.27 -23.84
CA GLY A 73 -7.87 5.81 -23.23
C GLY A 73 -7.81 5.65 -21.72
N LEU A 74 -8.61 4.75 -21.14
CA LEU A 74 -8.53 4.42 -19.72
C LEU A 74 -7.54 3.28 -19.52
N ALA A 75 -6.74 3.37 -18.45
CA ALA A 75 -5.86 2.29 -18.04
C ALA A 75 -6.66 1.01 -17.78
N ILE A 76 -6.14 -0.16 -18.19
CA ILE A 76 -6.77 -1.43 -17.83
C ILE A 76 -6.54 -1.69 -16.33
N PRO A 77 -7.60 -1.83 -15.53
CA PRO A 77 -7.48 -2.11 -14.11
C PRO A 77 -7.16 -3.60 -13.87
N SER A 78 -6.69 -3.90 -12.65
CA SER A 78 -6.49 -5.28 -12.21
C SER A 78 -7.80 -6.08 -12.26
N ILE A 79 -7.70 -7.40 -12.40
CA ILE A 79 -8.89 -8.26 -12.37
C ILE A 79 -9.64 -8.18 -11.02
N ASN A 80 -8.93 -7.86 -9.93
CA ASN A 80 -9.52 -7.61 -8.61
C ASN A 80 -10.44 -6.38 -8.61
N ILE A 81 -10.00 -5.26 -9.20
CA ILE A 81 -10.84 -4.07 -9.35
C ILE A 81 -12.07 -4.37 -10.19
N LEU A 82 -11.90 -5.08 -11.33
CA LEU A 82 -13.04 -5.44 -12.18
C LEU A 82 -14.05 -6.32 -11.44
N VAL A 83 -13.58 -7.28 -10.63
CA VAL A 83 -14.44 -8.10 -9.78
C VAL A 83 -15.17 -7.24 -8.74
N LYS A 84 -14.47 -6.32 -8.05
CA LYS A 84 -15.07 -5.40 -7.06
C LYS A 84 -16.12 -4.48 -7.69
N ILE A 85 -15.84 -3.91 -8.87
CA ILE A 85 -16.80 -3.11 -9.63
C ILE A 85 -18.02 -3.97 -9.98
N GLY A 86 -17.80 -5.16 -10.54
CA GLY A 86 -18.87 -6.08 -10.90
C GLY A 86 -19.76 -6.49 -9.71
N LYS A 87 -19.17 -6.65 -8.52
CA LYS A 87 -19.91 -6.98 -7.28
C LYS A 87 -20.82 -5.84 -6.80
N LYS A 88 -20.34 -4.60 -6.86
CA LYS A 88 -21.07 -3.43 -6.31
C LYS A 88 -22.03 -2.81 -7.33
N GLN A 89 -21.62 -2.73 -8.60
CA GLN A 89 -22.37 -2.08 -9.66
C GLN A 89 -23.19 -3.07 -10.50
N GLY A 90 -22.93 -4.37 -10.37
CA GLY A 90 -23.55 -5.37 -11.24
C GLY A 90 -23.14 -5.17 -12.70
N PRO A 91 -24.00 -5.54 -13.67
CA PRO A 91 -23.69 -5.39 -15.09
C PRO A 91 -23.73 -3.93 -15.58
N VAL A 92 -24.27 -3.01 -14.78
CA VAL A 92 -24.51 -1.60 -15.15
C VAL A 92 -23.22 -0.90 -15.60
N PHE A 93 -22.09 -1.21 -14.96
CA PHE A 93 -20.81 -0.63 -15.35
C PHE A 93 -20.42 -1.03 -16.79
N ALA A 94 -20.47 -2.33 -17.11
CA ALA A 94 -20.13 -2.82 -18.44
C ALA A 94 -21.10 -2.29 -19.51
N GLU A 95 -22.40 -2.18 -19.19
CA GLU A 95 -23.43 -1.63 -20.07
C GLU A 95 -23.24 -0.12 -20.34
N ARG A 96 -22.90 0.65 -19.30
CA ARG A 96 -22.61 2.09 -19.47
C ARG A 96 -21.31 2.33 -20.21
N LEU A 97 -20.28 1.51 -19.96
CA LEU A 97 -19.06 1.55 -20.75
C LEU A 97 -19.34 1.24 -22.22
N GLN A 98 -20.19 0.24 -22.51
CA GLN A 98 -20.59 -0.04 -23.87
C GLN A 98 -21.24 1.17 -24.55
N ARG A 99 -22.25 1.76 -23.90
CA ARG A 99 -22.94 2.93 -24.45
C ARG A 99 -22.02 4.12 -24.66
N TRP A 100 -21.09 4.35 -23.74
CA TRP A 100 -20.07 5.38 -23.94
C TRP A 100 -19.12 5.01 -25.08
N ASP A 101 -18.72 3.74 -25.20
CA ASP A 101 -17.84 3.29 -26.26
C ASP A 101 -18.46 3.36 -27.66
N GLU A 102 -19.79 3.28 -27.75
CA GLU A 102 -20.55 3.47 -28.99
C GLU A 102 -20.89 4.95 -29.26
N ALA A 103 -20.69 5.86 -28.29
CA ALA A 103 -21.02 7.28 -28.42
C ALA A 103 -19.87 8.12 -29.01
N ASP A 104 -20.20 9.09 -29.86
CA ASP A 104 -19.20 9.95 -30.51
C ASP A 104 -18.54 10.97 -29.57
N ALA A 105 -19.10 11.19 -28.38
CA ALA A 105 -18.61 12.18 -27.42
C ALA A 105 -18.78 11.74 -25.95
N ASP A 106 -18.08 12.44 -25.07
CA ASP A 106 -18.23 12.28 -23.62
C ASP A 106 -19.60 12.80 -23.14
N GLY A 107 -20.19 12.11 -22.17
CA GLY A 107 -21.52 12.40 -21.63
C GLY A 107 -21.73 11.77 -20.24
N ASP A 108 -22.97 11.49 -19.87
CA ASP A 108 -23.27 10.94 -18.55
C ASP A 108 -22.68 9.54 -18.32
N ASP A 109 -22.66 8.71 -19.35
CA ASP A 109 -22.06 7.38 -19.28
C ASP A 109 -20.53 7.46 -19.09
N SER A 110 -19.85 8.39 -19.77
CA SER A 110 -18.40 8.59 -19.59
C SER A 110 -18.06 9.11 -18.19
N ARG A 111 -18.83 10.06 -17.68
CA ARG A 111 -18.70 10.57 -16.30
C ARG A 111 -18.92 9.46 -15.28
N TYR A 112 -19.97 8.67 -15.46
CA TYR A 112 -20.27 7.54 -14.57
C TYR A 112 -19.14 6.52 -14.57
N VAL A 113 -18.67 6.12 -15.76
CA VAL A 113 -17.59 5.12 -15.88
C VAL A 113 -16.32 5.65 -15.24
N ARG A 114 -15.87 6.87 -15.57
CA ARG A 114 -14.67 7.46 -14.98
C ARG A 114 -14.78 7.61 -13.47
N LYS A 115 -15.93 8.09 -12.96
CA LYS A 115 -16.16 8.24 -11.51
C LYS A 115 -16.13 6.90 -10.79
N THR A 116 -16.84 5.90 -11.32
CA THR A 116 -16.85 4.55 -10.75
C THR A 116 -15.45 3.96 -10.78
N PHE A 117 -14.78 4.06 -11.92
CA PHE A 117 -13.42 3.58 -12.12
C PHE A 117 -12.44 4.20 -11.13
N ALA A 118 -12.42 5.54 -11.04
CA ALA A 118 -11.59 6.28 -10.10
C ALA A 118 -11.90 5.89 -8.65
N GLN A 119 -13.18 5.78 -8.27
CA GLN A 119 -13.56 5.35 -6.91
C GLN A 119 -12.93 4.00 -6.54
N PHE A 120 -13.01 3.00 -7.40
CA PHE A 120 -12.51 1.66 -7.06
C PHE A 120 -10.99 1.55 -7.14
N VAL A 121 -10.36 2.25 -8.07
CA VAL A 121 -8.89 2.38 -8.12
C VAL A 121 -8.39 3.05 -6.84
N SER A 122 -9.01 4.16 -6.42
CA SER A 122 -8.68 4.85 -5.17
C SER A 122 -9.00 4.02 -3.93
N GLU A 123 -10.11 3.26 -3.90
CA GLU A 123 -10.43 2.34 -2.80
C GLU A 123 -9.41 1.18 -2.72
N GLU A 124 -8.90 0.68 -3.85
CA GLU A 124 -7.85 -0.34 -3.88
C GLU A 124 -6.50 0.23 -3.45
N ALA A 125 -6.15 1.45 -3.86
CA ALA A 125 -4.96 2.16 -3.38
C ALA A 125 -5.04 2.43 -1.86
N ALA A 126 -6.21 2.85 -1.36
CA ALA A 126 -6.44 3.09 0.07
C ALA A 126 -6.41 1.80 0.89
N ARG A 127 -6.90 0.68 0.33
CA ARG A 127 -6.79 -0.64 0.99
C ARG A 127 -5.39 -1.22 0.93
N GLY A 128 -4.64 -1.01 -0.14
CA GLY A 128 -3.21 -1.35 -0.19
C GLY A 128 -2.42 -0.65 0.92
N GLY A 129 -2.76 0.60 1.23
CA GLY A 129 -2.21 1.32 2.38
C GLY A 129 -2.76 0.91 3.76
N ALA A 130 -3.91 0.22 3.82
CA ALA A 130 -4.52 -0.25 5.06
C ALA A 130 -4.22 -1.73 5.38
N ASP A 131 -4.00 -2.58 4.38
CA ASP A 131 -3.56 -3.97 4.56
C ASP A 131 -2.06 -4.04 4.93
N ASP A 132 -1.28 -2.99 4.63
CA ASP A 132 0.05 -2.77 5.23
C ASP A 132 0.00 -2.35 6.71
N ALA A 133 -1.21 -2.11 7.27
CA ALA A 133 -1.44 -1.97 8.71
C ALA A 133 -1.82 -3.32 9.34
N PHE A 134 -0.82 -4.21 9.46
CA PHE A 134 -0.76 -5.40 10.33
C PHE A 134 -1.95 -6.40 10.35
N PRO A 135 -1.75 -7.65 9.90
CA PRO A 135 -2.66 -8.78 10.15
C PRO A 135 -2.85 -9.14 11.64
N GLU A 136 -2.01 -8.63 12.55
CA GLU A 136 -2.02 -8.98 13.98
C GLU A 136 -3.22 -8.39 14.74
N ARG A 137 -3.89 -7.32 14.27
CA ARG A 137 -5.06 -6.75 15.00
C ARG A 137 -6.34 -7.57 14.88
N ARG A 138 -6.54 -8.30 13.77
CA ARG A 138 -7.71 -9.17 13.60
C ARG A 138 -7.62 -10.42 14.48
N ALA A 139 -6.45 -11.06 14.50
CA ALA A 139 -6.17 -12.19 15.38
C ALA A 139 -6.20 -11.80 16.87
N SER A 140 -5.74 -10.59 17.21
CA SER A 140 -5.78 -10.08 18.60
C SER A 140 -7.18 -9.71 19.06
N ALA A 141 -8.06 -9.22 18.16
CA ALA A 141 -9.44 -8.90 18.49
C ALA A 141 -10.31 -10.16 18.66
N GLU A 142 -10.10 -11.20 17.84
CA GLU A 142 -10.78 -12.50 17.98
C GLU A 142 -10.24 -13.31 19.17
N ALA A 143 -8.93 -13.26 19.46
CA ALA A 143 -8.34 -13.89 20.65
C ALA A 143 -8.78 -13.19 21.96
N ALA A 144 -8.92 -11.86 21.97
CA ALA A 144 -9.38 -11.12 23.14
C ALA A 144 -10.87 -11.35 23.45
N GLN A 145 -11.72 -11.58 22.43
CA GLN A 145 -13.13 -11.94 22.65
C GLN A 145 -13.31 -13.38 23.12
N THR A 146 -12.41 -14.30 22.75
CA THR A 146 -12.49 -15.71 23.16
C THR A 146 -11.93 -15.93 24.59
N ALA A 147 -10.97 -15.11 25.02
CA ALA A 147 -10.37 -15.19 26.36
C ALA A 147 -11.27 -14.61 27.47
N GLN A 148 -12.30 -13.82 27.15
CA GLN A 148 -13.21 -13.22 28.13
C GLN A 148 -14.48 -14.04 28.40
N GLN A 149 -14.64 -15.20 27.75
CA GLN A 149 -15.79 -16.10 27.95
C GLN A 149 -15.46 -17.43 28.66
N ASN A 150 -14.20 -17.67 29.03
CA ASN A 150 -13.77 -18.89 29.72
C ASN A 150 -12.89 -18.58 30.95
N GLU A 151 -13.47 -17.97 31.99
CA GLU A 151 -12.96 -18.13 33.35
C GLU A 151 -13.84 -19.14 34.10
N PRO A 152 -13.29 -20.26 34.61
CA PRO A 152 -14.04 -21.15 35.49
C PRO A 152 -14.13 -20.55 36.90
N ALA A 153 -15.32 -20.63 37.49
CA ALA A 153 -15.63 -20.20 38.86
C ALA A 153 -14.72 -20.87 39.91
N PRO A 154 -14.38 -20.19 41.02
CA PRO A 154 -13.55 -20.78 42.06
C PRO A 154 -14.36 -21.75 42.93
N ALA A 155 -13.87 -22.97 43.06
CA ALA A 155 -14.40 -23.98 43.97
C ALA A 155 -13.92 -23.74 45.41
N VAL A 156 -14.85 -23.91 46.35
CA VAL A 156 -14.66 -23.85 47.80
C VAL A 156 -14.32 -25.24 48.35
N SER A 157 -13.34 -25.32 49.27
CA SER A 157 -13.24 -26.22 50.46
C SER A 157 -11.75 -26.40 50.84
N HIS A 158 -11.27 -25.90 51.99
CA HIS A 158 -11.39 -26.32 53.40
C HIS A 158 -10.18 -27.14 53.92
N ALA A 159 -9.47 -26.49 54.86
CA ALA A 159 -8.86 -27.00 56.10
C ALA A 159 -7.73 -28.06 56.09
N GLY A 160 -6.65 -27.73 56.81
CA GLY A 160 -5.65 -28.69 57.29
C GLY A 160 -4.44 -28.00 57.94
N GLU A 161 -4.44 -27.93 59.27
CA GLU A 161 -3.42 -27.38 60.17
C GLU A 161 -2.05 -28.07 60.08
N GLY A 162 -0.97 -27.37 60.48
CA GLY A 162 0.35 -28.00 60.62
C GLY A 162 1.50 -27.06 61.01
N ASN A 163 1.68 -26.91 62.32
CA ASN A 163 2.65 -26.11 63.06
C ASN A 163 4.15 -26.52 62.87
N GLY A 164 5.11 -25.58 62.98
CA GLY A 164 6.46 -25.91 63.48
C GLY A 164 7.73 -25.20 62.95
N LYS A 165 8.18 -24.17 63.68
CA LYS A 165 9.57 -23.89 64.14
C LYS A 165 10.75 -23.57 63.17
N ARG A 166 11.21 -22.30 63.30
CA ARG A 166 12.55 -21.79 63.75
C ARG A 166 13.86 -22.27 63.10
N SER A 167 14.65 -21.29 62.60
CA SER A 167 16.02 -20.84 62.99
C SER A 167 16.75 -20.25 61.74
N ASN A 168 17.14 -18.97 61.69
CA ASN A 168 18.25 -18.19 62.27
C ASN A 168 19.66 -18.40 61.65
N GLY A 169 20.28 -17.29 61.22
CA GLY A 169 21.70 -17.12 60.81
C GLY A 169 21.80 -16.20 59.56
N VAL A 170 21.77 -14.86 59.64
CA VAL A 170 22.76 -13.84 60.11
C VAL A 170 24.00 -13.69 59.21
N ASP A 171 24.12 -12.49 58.61
CA ASP A 171 25.30 -11.66 58.25
C ASP A 171 24.93 -10.83 57.01
N GLU A 172 24.37 -9.61 57.09
CA GLU A 172 24.94 -8.33 57.54
C GLU A 172 26.18 -7.89 56.73
N GLN A 173 25.99 -6.98 55.76
CA GLN A 173 26.80 -5.76 55.62
C GLN A 173 26.18 -4.72 54.66
N GLN A 174 25.90 -3.56 55.27
CA GLN A 174 25.96 -2.19 54.75
C GLN A 174 24.77 -1.57 53.98
N ARG A 175 24.00 -0.81 54.79
CA ARG A 175 23.10 0.29 54.45
C ARG A 175 23.85 1.62 54.40
N THR A 176 23.37 2.55 53.56
CA THR A 176 22.98 3.96 53.84
C THR A 176 22.30 4.46 52.55
N ALA A 177 21.01 4.76 52.41
CA ALA A 177 20.01 5.50 53.18
C ALA A 177 20.27 7.01 53.28
N TYR A 178 19.59 7.79 52.44
CA TYR A 178 18.95 9.04 52.82
C TYR A 178 17.61 9.14 52.10
N ALA A 179 16.55 9.29 52.88
CA ALA A 179 15.18 9.40 52.47
C ALA A 179 14.60 10.74 52.95
N GLU A 180 13.61 11.21 52.19
CA GLU A 180 12.48 12.04 52.60
C GLU A 180 12.69 13.53 52.90
N ARG A 181 11.93 14.36 52.17
CA ARG A 181 10.92 15.22 52.79
C ARG A 181 9.78 15.61 51.83
N ARG A 182 8.55 15.41 52.35
CA ARG A 182 7.22 15.82 51.87
C ARG A 182 7.00 17.35 51.83
N GLY A 183 6.01 17.75 51.04
CA GLY A 183 5.23 19.00 51.14
C GLY A 183 5.17 19.72 49.79
N GLY A 184 4.09 19.69 48.98
CA GLY A 184 2.73 20.08 49.32
C GLY A 184 2.59 21.60 49.36
N ASN A 185 2.27 22.27 48.23
CA ASN A 185 1.22 23.29 48.18
C ASN A 185 0.93 23.82 46.76
N SER A 186 -0.37 23.89 46.47
CA SER A 186 -1.01 24.64 45.40
C SER A 186 -1.24 26.07 45.87
N VAL A 187 -0.97 27.08 45.06
CA VAL A 187 -1.60 28.41 45.17
C VAL A 187 -1.85 28.98 43.78
N ALA A 188 -3.11 29.28 43.54
CA ALA A 188 -3.66 29.99 42.40
C ALA A 188 -3.20 31.46 42.35
N ASN A 189 -3.22 32.05 41.15
CA ASN A 189 -3.50 33.48 41.02
C ASN A 189 -4.51 33.67 39.89
N ALA A 190 -5.76 33.83 40.30
CA ALA A 190 -6.79 34.53 39.55
C ALA A 190 -6.89 35.97 40.08
N THR A 191 -7.79 36.77 39.48
CA THR A 191 -8.32 38.08 39.91
C THR A 191 -7.68 39.25 39.13
N SER A 192 -8.39 40.16 38.46
CA SER A 192 -9.84 40.43 38.34
C SER A 192 -10.09 41.43 37.20
N GLN A 193 -11.17 41.25 36.44
CA GLN A 193 -12.41 42.06 36.43
C GLN A 193 -12.32 43.54 36.02
N ARG A 194 -13.17 43.89 35.03
CA ARG A 194 -14.44 44.64 35.15
C ARG A 194 -14.91 44.94 33.71
N GLY A 195 -16.17 44.89 33.30
CA GLY A 195 -17.47 44.73 33.97
C GLY A 195 -18.54 45.49 33.16
N HIS A 196 -19.78 44.99 33.18
CA HIS A 196 -21.03 45.57 32.65
C HIS A 196 -21.25 45.56 31.12
N GLY A 197 -22.45 45.36 30.58
CA GLY A 197 -23.82 45.26 31.10
C GLY A 197 -24.75 44.93 29.90
N GLY A 198 -25.84 44.19 30.13
CA GLY A 198 -26.62 43.54 29.06
C GLY A 198 -27.80 44.31 28.48
N ALA A 199 -28.43 43.71 27.48
CA ALA A 199 -29.86 43.77 27.10
C ALA A 199 -30.03 43.02 25.76
N GLY A 200 -31.07 42.19 25.66
CA GLY A 200 -31.23 41.21 24.59
C GLY A 200 -31.56 41.76 23.21
N ARG A 201 -31.31 40.94 22.18
CA ARG A 201 -32.03 40.96 20.92
C ARG A 201 -31.86 39.61 20.20
N THR A 202 -32.97 38.93 19.98
CA THR A 202 -33.09 37.83 19.03
C THR A 202 -32.93 38.41 17.63
N GLN A 203 -31.97 37.93 16.83
CA GLN A 203 -32.09 37.81 15.37
C GLN A 203 -30.83 37.18 14.74
N GLN A 204 -31.13 36.12 13.98
CA GLN A 204 -30.64 35.92 12.60
C GLN A 204 -29.26 35.27 12.41
N LEU A 205 -29.33 33.98 12.10
CA LEU A 205 -28.32 33.22 11.38
C LEU A 205 -28.15 33.84 9.99
N ASP A 206 -26.93 34.24 9.66
CA ASP A 206 -26.45 34.37 8.28
C ASP A 206 -25.06 33.73 8.19
N PRO A 207 -24.70 33.18 7.01
CA PRO A 207 -23.81 32.05 6.86
C PRO A 207 -22.35 32.46 7.01
N ALA A 208 -21.61 31.69 7.81
CA ALA A 208 -20.16 31.78 7.85
C ALA A 208 -19.63 31.47 6.45
N ALA A 209 -18.90 32.45 5.91
CA ALA A 209 -18.15 32.39 4.68
C ALA A 209 -17.45 31.04 4.54
N GLU A 210 -17.71 30.38 3.41
CA GLU A 210 -17.00 29.18 2.98
C GLU A 210 -15.51 29.51 2.90
N ASN A 211 -14.73 28.84 3.74
CA ASN A 211 -13.28 28.81 3.59
C ASN A 211 -12.97 28.01 2.33
N ASP A 212 -12.83 28.73 1.21
CA ASP A 212 -12.00 28.30 0.09
C ASP A 212 -10.54 28.23 0.57
N ALA A 213 -10.18 27.09 1.15
CA ALA A 213 -8.80 26.75 1.47
C ALA A 213 -8.56 25.27 1.13
N ASP A 214 -7.97 25.07 -0.04
CA ASP A 214 -7.08 23.98 -0.39
C ASP A 214 -7.66 22.57 -0.44
N ALA A 215 -8.31 22.27 -1.57
CA ALA A 215 -8.22 20.95 -2.18
C ALA A 215 -6.77 20.67 -2.59
N ASP A 216 -5.93 20.31 -1.62
CA ASP A 216 -4.62 19.73 -1.88
C ASP A 216 -4.85 18.32 -2.45
N ASP A 217 -4.60 18.21 -3.76
CA ASP A 217 -4.57 17.00 -4.56
C ASP A 217 -3.97 15.85 -3.73
N GLN A 218 -4.76 14.82 -3.42
CA GLN A 218 -4.28 13.61 -2.75
C GLN A 218 -3.32 12.88 -3.70
N LYS A 219 -2.06 13.34 -3.78
CA LYS A 219 -1.00 12.71 -4.56
C LYS A 219 -0.81 11.29 -4.07
N GLU A 220 -1.14 10.34 -4.95
CA GLU A 220 -0.87 8.91 -4.76
C GLU A 220 0.65 8.70 -4.58
N TYR A 221 1.09 8.50 -3.34
CA TYR A 221 2.49 8.22 -3.00
C TYR A 221 2.83 6.77 -3.33
N LEU A 222 3.16 6.49 -4.59
CA LEU A 222 3.66 5.18 -4.99
C LEU A 222 5.04 4.93 -4.36
N SER A 223 5.15 3.95 -3.46
CA SER A 223 6.42 3.60 -2.80
C SER A 223 6.58 2.10 -2.61
N CYS A 224 7.83 1.64 -2.46
CA CYS A 224 8.19 0.24 -2.23
C CYS A 224 9.22 0.16 -1.10
N HIS A 225 8.94 -0.64 -0.08
CA HIS A 225 9.82 -0.80 1.08
C HIS A 225 10.59 -2.13 1.00
N VAL A 226 11.84 -2.11 1.44
CA VAL A 226 12.73 -3.28 1.53
C VAL A 226 13.37 -3.29 2.91
N TYR A 227 13.34 -4.43 3.59
CA TYR A 227 13.83 -4.56 4.95
C TYR A 227 15.06 -5.47 5.02
N GLY A 228 16.10 -4.99 5.70
CA GLY A 228 17.30 -5.75 6.05
C GLY A 228 17.43 -5.89 7.56
N GLY A 229 18.47 -6.60 8.00
CA GLY A 229 18.67 -6.88 9.43
C GLY A 229 19.05 -5.66 10.28
N LYS A 230 19.70 -4.65 9.70
CA LYS A 230 20.18 -3.44 10.41
C LYS A 230 19.69 -2.12 9.79
N ALA A 231 19.06 -2.20 8.62
CA ALA A 231 18.58 -1.04 7.90
C ALA A 231 17.39 -1.44 7.02
N ALA A 232 16.59 -0.46 6.64
CA ALA A 232 15.54 -0.57 5.66
C ALA A 232 15.68 0.52 4.61
N ALA A 233 15.15 0.26 3.42
CA ALA A 233 15.11 1.20 2.31
C ALA A 233 13.68 1.39 1.81
N CYS A 234 13.37 2.59 1.34
CA CYS A 234 12.13 2.93 0.64
C CYS A 234 12.48 3.55 -0.71
N PHE A 235 11.87 3.05 -1.77
CA PHE A 235 11.89 3.67 -3.09
C PHE A 235 10.55 4.36 -3.30
N SER A 236 10.53 5.68 -3.48
CA SER A 236 9.28 6.42 -3.64
C SER A 236 9.27 7.25 -4.92
N ALA A 237 8.15 7.16 -5.65
CA ALA A 237 7.84 8.04 -6.76
C ALA A 237 7.88 9.49 -6.30
N THR A 238 8.54 10.35 -7.08
CA THR A 238 8.61 11.78 -6.81
C THR A 238 8.77 12.55 -8.11
N GLN A 239 8.82 13.87 -8.02
CA GLN A 239 9.19 14.74 -9.13
C GLN A 239 10.36 15.61 -8.72
N ASN A 240 11.23 15.93 -9.67
CA ASN A 240 12.23 16.96 -9.48
C ASN A 240 11.52 18.31 -9.36
N LEU A 241 11.58 18.93 -8.18
CA LEU A 241 10.90 20.19 -7.89
C LEU A 241 11.27 21.35 -8.83
N ARG A 242 12.45 21.30 -9.47
CA ARG A 242 12.92 22.36 -10.39
C ARG A 242 12.49 22.15 -11.83
N LYS A 243 12.30 20.89 -12.26
CA LYS A 243 12.06 20.54 -13.67
C LYS A 243 10.73 19.83 -13.92
N GLY A 244 9.99 19.48 -12.87
CA GLY A 244 8.76 18.68 -12.97
C GLY A 244 8.98 17.22 -13.39
N THR A 245 10.21 16.81 -13.70
CA THR A 245 10.52 15.46 -14.17
C THR A 245 10.21 14.41 -13.11
N ALA A 246 9.45 13.39 -13.49
CA ALA A 246 9.15 12.22 -12.70
C ALA A 246 10.44 11.39 -12.42
N THR A 247 10.68 11.03 -11.15
CA THR A 247 11.86 10.27 -10.72
C THR A 247 11.57 9.47 -9.44
N VAL A 248 12.59 8.87 -8.84
CA VAL A 248 12.50 8.04 -7.63
C VAL A 248 13.46 8.55 -6.56
N ASN A 249 12.99 8.65 -5.32
CA ASN A 249 13.85 8.80 -4.14
C ASN A 249 14.25 7.42 -3.62
N ILE A 250 15.52 7.28 -3.25
CA ILE A 250 16.04 6.20 -2.40
C ILE A 250 16.17 6.77 -1.00
N GLU A 251 15.41 6.20 -0.07
CA GLU A 251 15.47 6.55 1.34
C GLU A 251 16.02 5.36 2.13
N ALA A 252 17.04 5.55 2.96
CA ALA A 252 17.57 4.48 3.80
C ALA A 252 17.63 4.91 5.27
N ALA A 253 17.15 4.06 6.16
CA ALA A 253 17.10 4.30 7.59
C ALA A 253 17.62 3.10 8.39
N ASP A 254 18.12 3.35 9.59
CA ASP A 254 18.56 2.30 10.51
C ASP A 254 17.34 1.57 11.10
N THR A 255 17.48 0.26 11.30
CA THR A 255 16.43 -0.61 11.83
C THR A 255 16.92 -1.31 13.10
N GLN A 256 16.06 -1.32 14.11
CA GLN A 256 16.26 -2.06 15.35
C GLN A 256 15.05 -3.00 15.56
N GLY A 257 15.25 -4.29 15.27
CA GLY A 257 14.16 -5.26 15.25
C GLY A 257 13.13 -4.93 14.16
N ARG A 258 11.87 -4.68 14.54
CA ARG A 258 10.79 -4.26 13.61
C ARG A 258 10.67 -2.73 13.46
N ASN A 259 11.40 -1.95 14.25
CA ASN A 259 11.29 -0.49 14.27
C ASN A 259 12.34 0.13 13.36
N THR A 260 11.90 0.93 12.39
CA THR A 260 12.79 1.66 11.48
C THR A 260 12.75 3.16 11.79
N ASN A 261 13.92 3.77 11.95
CA ASN A 261 14.05 5.19 12.28
C ASN A 261 13.99 6.08 11.02
N TRP A 262 12.79 6.23 10.45
CA TRP A 262 12.58 7.08 9.27
C TRP A 262 12.84 8.58 9.52
N GLN A 263 12.84 9.03 10.78
CA GLN A 263 13.16 10.42 11.12
C GLN A 263 14.64 10.76 10.85
N ASN A 264 15.54 9.77 10.98
CA ASN A 264 16.97 9.93 10.69
C ASN A 264 17.40 9.23 9.38
N LYS A 265 16.54 9.25 8.36
CA LYS A 265 16.83 8.65 7.06
C LYS A 265 17.85 9.46 6.25
N THR A 266 18.53 8.78 5.33
CA THR A 266 19.27 9.40 4.22
C THR A 266 18.39 9.33 2.99
N VAL A 267 18.16 10.46 2.33
CA VAL A 267 17.39 10.56 1.09
C VAL A 267 18.31 10.95 -0.06
N ILE A 268 18.25 10.20 -1.16
CA ILE A 268 18.92 10.47 -2.43
C ILE A 268 17.86 10.43 -3.53
N GLN A 269 17.67 11.54 -4.24
CA GLN A 269 16.78 11.58 -5.41
C GLN A 269 17.56 11.16 -6.65
N LEU A 270 17.12 10.11 -7.33
CA LEU A 270 17.75 9.70 -8.59
C LEU A 270 17.60 10.80 -9.64
N SER A 271 18.66 11.05 -10.39
CA SER A 271 18.62 11.89 -11.58
C SER A 271 18.09 11.12 -12.78
N GLN A 272 17.66 11.84 -13.83
CA GLN A 272 17.27 11.24 -15.10
C GLN A 272 18.36 10.34 -15.70
N ARG A 273 19.64 10.67 -15.47
CA ARG A 273 20.78 9.91 -15.99
C ARG A 273 21.04 8.64 -15.19
N GLU A 274 20.66 8.63 -13.92
CA GLU A 274 20.84 7.47 -13.03
C GLU A 274 19.70 6.47 -13.17
N LEU A 275 18.47 6.90 -13.47
CA LEU A 275 17.31 6.01 -13.62
C LEU A 275 17.57 4.83 -14.58
N PRO A 276 18.08 5.04 -15.82
CA PRO A 276 18.39 3.92 -16.72
C PRO A 276 19.45 2.96 -16.15
N MET A 277 20.47 3.47 -15.49
CA MET A 277 21.57 2.64 -14.96
C MET A 277 21.13 1.82 -13.76
N VAL A 278 20.31 2.42 -12.88
CA VAL A 278 19.65 1.70 -11.78
C VAL A 278 18.75 0.60 -12.32
N LEU A 279 17.94 0.91 -13.34
CA LEU A 279 17.10 -0.09 -14.01
C LEU A 279 17.94 -1.20 -14.63
N ALA A 280 19.08 -0.88 -15.26
CA ALA A 280 19.98 -1.87 -15.83
C ALA A 280 20.55 -2.85 -14.79
N VAL A 281 20.86 -2.39 -13.56
CA VAL A 281 21.27 -3.30 -12.46
C VAL A 281 20.11 -4.19 -12.03
N LEU A 282 18.90 -3.62 -11.87
CA LEU A 282 17.71 -4.37 -11.48
C LEU A 282 17.32 -5.44 -12.52
N MET A 283 17.47 -5.11 -13.80
CA MET A 283 17.31 -6.02 -14.94
C MET A 283 18.50 -6.97 -15.13
N ARG A 284 19.53 -6.84 -14.29
CA ARG A 284 20.76 -7.65 -14.30
C ARG A 284 21.59 -7.56 -15.58
N TRP A 285 21.49 -6.45 -16.30
CA TRP A 285 22.27 -6.20 -17.51
C TRP A 285 23.67 -5.68 -17.23
N ILE A 286 23.85 -4.99 -16.09
CA ILE A 286 25.16 -4.55 -15.60
C ILE A 286 25.35 -5.03 -14.16
N PRO A 287 26.59 -5.34 -13.72
CA PRO A 287 26.84 -5.97 -12.41
C PRO A 287 26.63 -5.02 -11.23
N SER A 288 26.87 -3.73 -11.43
CA SER A 288 26.68 -2.71 -10.41
C SER A 288 26.58 -1.31 -11.00
N PHE A 289 25.99 -0.40 -10.24
CA PHE A 289 25.99 1.03 -10.52
C PHE A 289 26.13 1.80 -9.20
N GLU A 290 26.89 2.89 -9.22
CA GLU A 290 27.12 3.76 -8.07
C GLU A 290 26.86 5.23 -8.47
N GLY A 291 26.06 5.92 -7.66
CA GLY A 291 25.78 7.34 -7.82
C GLY A 291 26.29 8.11 -6.60
N THR A 292 26.97 9.23 -6.83
CA THR A 292 27.48 10.12 -5.76
C THR A 292 26.98 11.55 -5.99
N HIS A 293 26.36 12.10 -4.95
CA HIS A 293 25.72 13.40 -4.91
C HIS A 293 26.40 14.23 -3.81
N SER A 294 26.57 15.53 -4.03
CA SER A 294 27.13 16.45 -3.02
C SER A 294 26.20 17.63 -2.74
N PRO A 295 24.93 17.40 -2.34
CA PRO A 295 24.02 18.49 -2.01
C PRO A 295 24.56 19.30 -0.83
N ASN A 296 24.70 20.61 -1.02
CA ASN A 296 25.11 21.56 0.02
C ASN A 296 26.41 21.18 0.74
N GLY A 297 27.35 20.51 0.04
CA GLY A 297 28.64 20.08 0.60
C GLY A 297 28.60 18.77 1.41
N THR A 298 27.42 18.17 1.60
CA THR A 298 27.29 16.84 2.21
C THR A 298 27.33 15.78 1.12
N ILE A 299 28.32 14.89 1.19
CA ILE A 299 28.43 13.76 0.26
C ILE A 299 27.41 12.69 0.65
N LYS A 300 26.58 12.29 -0.32
CA LYS A 300 25.68 11.15 -0.24
C LYS A 300 25.95 10.25 -1.44
N SER A 301 26.01 8.94 -1.23
CA SER A 301 26.17 7.99 -2.32
C SER A 301 25.27 6.80 -2.14
N PHE A 302 24.96 6.13 -3.25
CA PHE A 302 24.31 4.85 -3.24
C PHE A 302 25.02 3.90 -4.22
N LYS A 303 24.99 2.62 -3.91
CA LYS A 303 25.48 1.56 -4.79
C LYS A 303 24.49 0.42 -4.84
N LEU A 304 24.13 0.00 -6.05
CA LEU A 304 23.42 -1.25 -6.30
C LEU A 304 24.42 -2.24 -6.89
N GLN A 305 24.45 -3.45 -6.34
CA GLN A 305 25.35 -4.49 -6.80
C GLN A 305 24.65 -5.85 -6.81
N ILE A 306 24.77 -6.56 -7.92
CA ILE A 306 24.29 -7.93 -8.04
C ILE A 306 25.14 -8.85 -7.15
N GLN A 307 24.47 -9.66 -6.33
CA GLN A 307 25.08 -10.72 -5.54
C GLN A 307 24.37 -12.06 -5.83
N PRO A 308 24.92 -13.20 -5.41
CA PRO A 308 24.22 -14.48 -5.51
C PRO A 308 22.84 -14.40 -4.84
N GLY A 309 21.77 -14.66 -5.61
CA GLY A 309 20.39 -14.69 -5.14
C GLY A 309 19.74 -13.36 -4.79
N LYS A 310 20.43 -12.22 -4.91
CA LYS A 310 19.90 -10.90 -4.51
C LYS A 310 20.58 -9.73 -5.22
N ILE A 311 20.03 -8.53 -5.06
CA ILE A 311 20.73 -7.27 -5.34
C ILE A 311 20.99 -6.61 -3.99
N TYR A 312 22.17 -6.06 -3.77
CA TYR A 312 22.50 -5.36 -2.54
C TYR A 312 22.51 -3.86 -2.79
N LEU A 313 21.71 -3.13 -2.02
CA LEU A 313 21.73 -1.67 -1.96
C LEU A 313 22.59 -1.23 -0.78
N SER A 314 23.52 -0.32 -1.02
CA SER A 314 24.27 0.40 0.00
C SER A 314 23.99 1.88 -0.14
N VAL A 315 23.67 2.57 0.95
CA VAL A 315 23.45 4.02 0.99
C VAL A 315 24.34 4.64 2.07
N SER A 316 25.10 5.65 1.69
CA SER A 316 26.05 6.34 2.56
C SER A 316 25.76 7.84 2.57
N GLU A 317 25.93 8.46 3.73
CA GLU A 317 25.89 9.90 3.92
C GLU A 317 27.04 10.26 4.86
N LYS A 318 27.73 11.36 4.58
CA LYS A 318 28.83 11.84 5.42
C LYS A 318 28.42 11.85 6.90
N ASP A 319 29.31 11.36 7.76
CA ASP A 319 29.14 11.27 9.22
C ASP A 319 27.99 10.37 9.71
N LYS A 320 27.39 9.56 8.81
CA LYS A 320 26.44 8.50 9.16
C LYS A 320 27.00 7.12 8.84
N THR A 321 26.52 6.11 9.56
CA THR A 321 26.81 4.71 9.23
C THR A 321 26.21 4.36 7.87
N THR A 322 26.96 3.62 7.06
CA THR A 322 26.46 3.11 5.78
C THR A 322 25.34 2.11 6.02
N ARG A 323 24.24 2.29 5.30
CA ARG A 323 23.01 1.50 5.43
C ARG A 323 22.89 0.55 4.26
N GLY A 324 23.00 -0.74 4.55
CA GLY A 324 22.98 -1.79 3.55
C GLY A 324 21.72 -2.66 3.65
N VAL A 325 21.03 -2.85 2.53
CA VAL A 325 19.76 -3.57 2.45
C VAL A 325 19.79 -4.60 1.30
N PRO A 326 19.51 -5.89 1.57
CA PRO A 326 19.34 -6.87 0.51
C PRO A 326 17.97 -6.71 -0.15
N ILE A 327 17.96 -6.55 -1.47
CA ILE A 327 16.77 -6.56 -2.32
C ILE A 327 16.60 -7.98 -2.85
N LEU A 328 15.52 -8.65 -2.42
CA LEU A 328 15.20 -10.01 -2.84
C LEU A 328 14.41 -10.01 -4.16
N PRO A 329 14.27 -11.16 -4.85
CA PRO A 329 13.56 -11.22 -6.13
C PRO A 329 12.12 -10.66 -6.09
N GLY A 330 11.39 -10.85 -4.97
CA GLY A 330 10.05 -10.30 -4.80
C GLY A 330 10.02 -8.76 -4.77
N ASP A 331 10.99 -8.15 -4.08
CA ASP A 331 11.10 -6.69 -3.96
C ASP A 331 11.60 -6.04 -5.25
N ALA A 332 12.52 -6.73 -5.95
CA ALA A 332 13.14 -6.23 -7.17
C ALA A 332 12.09 -5.94 -8.26
N TYR A 333 11.03 -6.75 -8.36
CA TYR A 333 9.93 -6.53 -9.30
C TYR A 333 9.21 -5.20 -9.05
N ALA A 334 8.83 -4.92 -7.79
CA ALA A 334 8.13 -3.71 -7.43
C ALA A 334 8.97 -2.45 -7.72
N ILE A 335 10.25 -2.48 -7.37
CA ILE A 335 11.19 -1.37 -7.64
C ILE A 335 11.38 -1.17 -9.15
N THR A 336 11.53 -2.26 -9.91
CA THR A 336 11.69 -2.22 -11.37
C THR A 336 10.49 -1.55 -12.03
N THR A 337 9.28 -1.97 -11.68
CA THR A 337 8.05 -1.39 -12.25
C THR A 337 7.82 0.05 -11.84
N LEU A 338 8.19 0.43 -10.61
CA LEU A 338 8.19 1.82 -10.15
C LEU A 338 9.09 2.71 -11.03
N ILE A 339 10.32 2.27 -11.30
CA ILE A 339 11.26 3.04 -12.13
C ILE A 339 10.76 3.14 -13.57
N ILE A 340 10.29 2.04 -14.16
CA ILE A 340 9.71 2.06 -15.52
C ILE A 340 8.54 3.06 -15.60
N ARG A 341 7.63 3.06 -14.62
CA ARG A 341 6.52 4.02 -14.57
C ARG A 341 7.00 5.47 -14.52
N GLN A 342 8.01 5.77 -13.71
CA GLN A 342 8.58 7.12 -13.62
C GLN A 342 9.26 7.54 -14.93
N MET A 343 9.98 6.62 -15.58
CA MET A 343 10.61 6.91 -16.87
C MET A 343 9.57 7.15 -17.97
N LEU A 344 8.52 6.33 -18.07
CA LEU A 344 7.45 6.51 -19.07
C LEU A 344 6.67 7.82 -18.86
N LYS A 345 6.48 8.27 -17.62
CA LYS A 345 5.86 9.59 -17.32
C LYS A 345 6.64 10.78 -17.87
N ASN A 346 7.91 10.61 -18.22
CA ASN A 346 8.73 11.68 -18.79
C ASN A 346 8.67 11.72 -20.32
N ASP A 347 8.20 10.64 -20.96
CA ASP A 347 8.31 10.42 -22.40
C ASP A 347 7.05 9.72 -22.94
N ASP A 348 5.98 10.50 -23.15
CA ASP A 348 4.64 9.98 -23.54
C ASP A 348 4.61 9.17 -24.85
N PHE A 349 5.60 9.35 -25.72
CA PHE A 349 5.73 8.62 -26.98
C PHE A 349 6.37 7.23 -26.81
N LEU A 350 6.97 6.95 -25.65
CA LEU A 350 7.59 5.66 -25.37
C LEU A 350 6.57 4.67 -24.80
N ASN A 351 6.69 3.41 -25.22
CA ASN A 351 6.11 2.28 -24.52
C ASN A 351 7.20 1.55 -23.72
N ALA A 352 6.79 0.63 -22.84
CA ALA A 352 7.72 -0.10 -21.99
C ALA A 352 8.76 -0.93 -22.77
N GLU A 353 8.39 -1.48 -23.93
CA GLU A 353 9.31 -2.27 -24.75
C GLU A 353 10.41 -1.40 -25.35
N THR A 354 10.05 -0.26 -25.96
CA THR A 354 11.01 0.70 -26.52
C THR A 354 11.91 1.27 -25.43
N LEU A 355 11.34 1.61 -24.26
CA LEU A 355 12.10 2.07 -23.11
C LEU A 355 13.18 1.04 -22.70
N LEU A 356 12.78 -0.23 -22.52
CA LEU A 356 13.71 -1.29 -22.13
C LEU A 356 14.81 -1.52 -23.16
N ARG A 357 14.50 -1.41 -24.46
CA ARG A 357 15.51 -1.48 -25.54
C ARG A 357 16.53 -0.33 -25.43
N LEU A 358 16.06 0.91 -25.22
CA LEU A 358 16.94 2.07 -25.06
C LEU A 358 17.84 1.93 -23.83
N VAL A 359 17.28 1.49 -22.70
CA VAL A 359 18.06 1.25 -21.47
C VAL A 359 19.09 0.14 -21.68
N LYS A 360 18.74 -0.92 -22.42
CA LYS A 360 19.70 -1.99 -22.75
C LYS A 360 20.86 -1.47 -23.61
N ILE A 361 20.60 -0.63 -24.61
CA ILE A 361 21.66 0.01 -25.40
C ILE A 361 22.59 0.85 -24.51
N GLN A 362 22.02 1.63 -23.57
CA GLN A 362 22.82 2.42 -22.63
C GLN A 362 23.63 1.54 -21.67
N ALA A 363 23.07 0.42 -21.22
CA ALA A 363 23.76 -0.56 -20.39
C ALA A 363 24.97 -1.17 -21.12
N ASP A 364 24.81 -1.51 -22.40
CA ASP A 364 25.90 -2.05 -23.22
C ASP A 364 27.01 -1.00 -23.44
N MET A 365 26.63 0.27 -23.67
CA MET A 365 27.58 1.38 -23.74
C MET A 365 28.31 1.61 -22.41
N HIS A 366 27.62 1.50 -21.27
CA HIS A 366 28.25 1.62 -19.96
C HIS A 366 29.26 0.50 -19.69
N MET A 367 28.98 -0.73 -20.14
CA MET A 367 29.91 -1.86 -20.01
C MET A 367 31.16 -1.65 -20.87
N SER A 368 31.01 -1.21 -22.12
CA SER A 368 32.16 -1.00 -23.03
C SER A 368 33.09 0.14 -22.62
N MET A 369 32.64 1.06 -21.77
CA MET A 369 33.48 2.13 -21.20
C MET A 369 34.28 1.71 -19.96
N ASN A 370 33.93 0.57 -19.34
CA ASN A 370 34.54 0.08 -18.10
C ASN A 370 35.37 -1.20 -18.29
N GLU A 371 35.48 -1.68 -19.54
CA GLU A 371 36.49 -2.64 -19.99
C GLU A 371 37.76 -1.91 -20.41
#